data_AF-A0A7J6TDW0-F1
#
_entry.id   AF-A0A7J6TDW0-F1
#
_cell.length_a   1.000
_cell.length_b   1.000
_cell.length_c   1.000
_cell.angle_alpha   90.00
_cell.angle_beta   90.00
_cell.angle_gamma   90.00
#
_symmetry.space_group_name_H-M   'P 1'
#
loop_
_entity.id
_entity.type
_entity.pdbx_description
1 polymer ?
#
loop_
_entity_poly.entity_id
_entity_poly.type
_entity_poly.pdbx_seq_one_letter_code
_entity_poly.pdbx_strand_id
1 'polypeptide(L)'
;KSKYACIILDDIETLCEYVRIGPRFSNAVLQALKVLVTRQHPKPDRKLLIIATTASADFVRFTELEDAFSLHMEVPMVTTPAAVKMLLYGRDGYTNEGEVDKIAKSLDMDLGVNTLFMLSELARQYAPGDDVPCDTFMRVLRLRAPRKAAHDSLQGFE
;
A
#
# COMPACT_ATOMS: atom_id res chain seq x y z
N LYS A 1 -23.95 -10.09 -21.12
CA LYS A 1 -23.40 -10.69 -19.86
C LYS A 1 -22.14 -11.49 -20.23
N SER A 2 -21.06 -11.35 -19.46
CA SER A 2 -19.72 -11.86 -19.83
C SER A 2 -19.49 -13.35 -19.48
N LYS A 3 -18.60 -14.01 -20.24
CA LYS A 3 -18.07 -15.37 -19.99
C LYS A 3 -16.97 -15.36 -18.91
N TYR A 4 -16.16 -14.31 -18.89
CA TYR A 4 -15.10 -14.08 -17.91
C TYR A 4 -15.36 -12.73 -17.25
N ALA A 5 -15.34 -12.69 -15.92
CA ALA A 5 -15.50 -11.46 -15.16
C ALA A 5 -14.38 -11.32 -14.14
N CYS A 6 -13.95 -10.07 -13.90
CA CYS A 6 -13.04 -9.71 -12.82
C CYS A 6 -13.73 -8.63 -11.99
N ILE A 7 -13.74 -8.78 -10.68
CA ILE A 7 -14.24 -7.79 -9.73
C ILE A 7 -13.05 -7.38 -8.84
N ILE A 8 -12.87 -6.07 -8.68
CA ILE A 8 -11.88 -5.50 -7.77
C ILE A 8 -12.63 -4.90 -6.59
N LEU A 9 -12.34 -5.39 -5.39
CA LEU A 9 -12.83 -4.89 -4.12
C LEU A 9 -11.69 -4.09 -3.49
N ASP A 10 -11.71 -2.78 -3.70
CA ASP A 10 -10.66 -1.92 -3.18
C ASP A 10 -10.96 -1.50 -1.74
N ASP A 11 -9.94 -1.49 -0.89
CA ASP A 11 -9.99 -0.99 0.49
C ASP A 11 -11.10 -1.68 1.31
N ILE A 12 -11.01 -3.00 1.44
CA ILE A 12 -12.10 -3.83 2.02
C ILE A 12 -12.41 -3.51 3.49
N GLU A 13 -11.47 -2.96 4.24
CA GLU A 13 -11.73 -2.42 5.57
C GLU A 13 -12.73 -1.26 5.53
N THR A 14 -12.65 -0.37 4.53
CA THR A 14 -13.59 0.72 4.33
C THR A 14 -14.95 0.21 3.91
N LEU A 15 -15.02 -0.81 3.03
CA LEU A 15 -16.29 -1.48 2.69
C LEU A 15 -16.97 -2.06 3.93
N CYS A 16 -16.19 -2.65 4.83
CA CYS A 16 -16.67 -3.18 6.11
C CYS A 16 -16.85 -2.11 7.19
N GLU A 17 -16.74 -0.81 6.89
CA GLU A 17 -16.86 0.28 7.85
C GLU A 17 -15.92 0.12 9.07
N TYR A 18 -14.72 -0.42 8.84
CA TYR A 18 -13.78 -0.72 9.90
C TYR A 18 -13.18 0.54 10.51
N VAL A 19 -13.25 0.63 11.84
CA VAL A 19 -12.59 1.67 12.65
C VAL A 19 -11.68 1.01 13.66
N ARG A 20 -10.38 1.35 13.60
CA ARG A 20 -9.35 0.75 14.46
C ARG A 20 -9.51 1.05 15.96
N ILE A 21 -10.06 2.21 16.33
CA ILE A 21 -10.23 2.62 17.74
C ILE A 21 -11.50 1.99 18.32
N GLY A 22 -11.30 1.03 19.24
CA GLY A 22 -12.40 0.21 19.77
C GLY A 22 -13.00 -0.58 18.61
N PRO A 23 -12.30 -1.63 18.13
CA PRO A 23 -12.47 -2.21 16.80
C PRO A 23 -13.93 -2.44 16.48
N ARG A 24 -14.43 -1.67 15.51
CA ARG A 24 -15.82 -1.70 15.03
C ARG A 24 -15.82 -1.92 13.55
N PHE A 25 -16.78 -2.69 13.06
CA PHE A 25 -17.01 -2.95 11.64
C PHE A 25 -18.47 -3.38 11.44
N SER A 26 -18.97 -3.22 10.22
CA SER A 26 -20.27 -3.72 9.80
C SER A 26 -20.23 -5.22 9.59
N ASN A 27 -20.65 -5.99 10.61
CA ASN A 27 -20.72 -7.45 10.50
C ASN A 27 -21.67 -7.90 9.37
N ALA A 28 -22.75 -7.15 9.12
CA ALA A 28 -23.67 -7.46 8.01
C ALA A 28 -22.95 -7.42 6.65
N VAL A 29 -22.12 -6.42 6.41
CA VAL A 29 -21.32 -6.31 5.18
C VAL A 29 -20.24 -7.39 5.14
N LEU A 30 -19.54 -7.63 6.24
CA LEU A 30 -18.53 -8.68 6.32
C LEU A 30 -19.11 -10.06 5.96
N GLN A 31 -20.23 -10.45 6.57
CA GLN A 31 -20.88 -11.74 6.29
C GLN A 31 -21.36 -11.83 4.84
N ALA A 32 -21.94 -10.75 4.30
CA ALA A 32 -22.33 -10.70 2.90
C ALA A 32 -21.11 -10.88 1.97
N LEU A 33 -20.00 -10.20 2.25
CA LEU A 33 -18.76 -10.34 1.47
C LEU A 33 -18.22 -11.76 1.52
N LYS A 34 -18.11 -12.38 2.70
CA LYS A 34 -17.66 -13.78 2.85
C LYS A 34 -18.50 -14.74 1.98
N VAL A 35 -19.82 -14.59 2.00
CA VAL A 35 -20.73 -15.41 1.18
C VAL A 35 -20.56 -15.12 -0.31
N LEU A 36 -20.44 -13.85 -0.71
CA LEU A 36 -20.36 -13.47 -2.12
C LEU A 36 -19.03 -13.86 -2.77
N VAL A 37 -17.92 -13.75 -2.03
CA VAL A 37 -16.58 -14.08 -2.55
C VAL A 37 -16.41 -15.59 -2.72
N THR A 38 -16.97 -16.39 -1.81
CA THR A 38 -16.88 -17.86 -1.87
C THR A 38 -17.90 -18.49 -2.83
N ARG A 39 -18.89 -17.71 -3.30
CA ARG A 39 -19.95 -18.24 -4.17
C ARG A 39 -19.43 -18.52 -5.57
N GLN A 40 -19.47 -19.80 -5.95
CA GLN A 40 -19.20 -20.20 -7.32
C GLN A 40 -20.20 -19.58 -8.29
N HIS A 41 -19.73 -19.26 -9.50
CA HIS A 41 -20.59 -18.74 -10.54
C HIS A 41 -21.67 -19.80 -10.90
N PRO A 42 -22.97 -19.45 -10.93
CA PRO A 42 -24.06 -20.42 -11.08
C PRO A 42 -24.10 -21.12 -12.45
N LYS A 43 -23.41 -20.56 -13.44
CA LYS A 43 -23.25 -21.18 -14.76
C LYS A 43 -21.84 -21.76 -14.91
N PRO A 44 -21.70 -23.05 -15.27
CA PRO A 44 -20.42 -23.77 -15.29
C PRO A 44 -19.46 -23.28 -16.38
N ASP A 45 -19.98 -22.64 -17.44
CA ASP A 45 -19.19 -22.11 -18.57
C ASP A 45 -18.58 -20.73 -18.30
N ARG A 46 -18.72 -20.21 -17.08
CA ARG A 46 -18.30 -18.85 -16.72
C ARG A 46 -17.35 -18.85 -15.54
N LYS A 47 -16.37 -17.94 -15.60
CA LYS A 47 -15.37 -17.76 -14.54
C LYS A 47 -15.42 -16.35 -13.97
N LEU A 48 -15.21 -16.26 -12.67
CA LEU A 48 -15.12 -15.03 -11.92
C LEU A 48 -13.78 -15.01 -11.17
N LEU A 49 -13.02 -13.93 -11.35
CA LEU A 49 -11.86 -13.59 -10.53
C LEU A 49 -12.26 -12.44 -9.61
N ILE A 50 -11.93 -12.56 -8.32
CA ILE A 50 -12.12 -11.49 -7.35
C ILE A 50 -10.74 -11.13 -6.81
N ILE A 51 -10.40 -9.85 -6.91
CA ILE A 51 -9.18 -9.29 -6.33
C ILE A 51 -9.63 -8.32 -5.24
N ALA A 52 -9.09 -8.47 -4.04
CA ALA A 52 -9.34 -7.55 -2.94
C ALA A 52 -8.03 -6.88 -2.50
N THR A 53 -8.10 -5.62 -2.12
CA THR A 53 -6.97 -4.89 -1.51
C THR A 53 -7.31 -4.51 -0.07
N THR A 54 -6.29 -4.49 0.77
CA THR A 54 -6.38 -4.02 2.14
C THR A 54 -5.09 -3.33 2.54
N ALA A 55 -5.19 -2.27 3.34
CA ALA A 55 -4.08 -1.67 4.07
C ALA A 55 -4.01 -2.19 5.53
N SER A 56 -4.94 -3.06 5.95
CA SER A 56 -5.09 -3.55 7.32
C SER A 56 -5.17 -5.08 7.37
N ALA A 57 -4.03 -5.75 7.20
CA ALA A 57 -3.93 -7.22 7.30
C ALA A 57 -4.49 -7.77 8.62
N ASP A 58 -4.30 -7.06 9.73
CA ASP A 58 -4.84 -7.43 11.04
C ASP A 58 -6.37 -7.53 11.04
N PHE A 59 -7.05 -6.62 10.34
CA PHE A 59 -8.51 -6.62 10.25
C PHE A 59 -8.98 -7.86 9.49
N VAL A 60 -8.33 -8.18 8.36
CA VAL A 60 -8.68 -9.33 7.52
C VAL A 60 -8.47 -10.65 8.27
N ARG A 61 -7.37 -10.77 9.03
CA ARG A 61 -7.08 -11.92 9.90
C ARG A 61 -8.06 -12.06 11.04
N PHE A 62 -8.23 -10.99 11.84
CA PHE A 62 -9.13 -10.99 13.00
C PHE A 62 -10.59 -11.27 12.64
N THR A 63 -11.02 -10.86 11.44
CA THR A 63 -12.38 -11.14 10.96
C THR A 63 -12.52 -12.47 10.22
N GLU A 64 -11.45 -13.27 10.09
CA GLU A 64 -11.40 -14.51 9.29
C GLU A 64 -11.90 -14.26 7.85
N LEU A 65 -11.68 -13.05 7.33
CA LEU A 65 -12.02 -12.72 5.94
C LEU A 65 -10.96 -13.30 5.00
N GLU A 66 -9.75 -13.56 5.49
CA GLU A 66 -8.69 -14.21 4.73
C GLU A 66 -9.11 -15.58 4.19
N ASP A 67 -9.79 -16.41 4.99
CA ASP A 67 -10.23 -17.75 4.62
C ASP A 67 -11.21 -17.78 3.43
N ALA A 68 -11.85 -16.64 3.12
CA ALA A 68 -12.74 -16.52 1.97
C ALA A 68 -11.97 -16.41 0.63
N PHE A 69 -10.67 -16.11 0.65
CA PHE A 69 -9.84 -15.93 -0.54
C PHE A 69 -8.89 -17.11 -0.74
N SER A 70 -8.63 -17.47 -2.00
CA SER A 70 -7.77 -18.61 -2.34
C SER A 70 -6.28 -18.28 -2.34
N LEU A 71 -5.91 -17.00 -2.37
CA LEU A 71 -4.52 -16.55 -2.46
C LEU A 71 -4.37 -15.20 -1.76
N HIS A 72 -3.27 -15.06 -1.04
CA HIS A 72 -2.84 -13.81 -0.41
C HIS A 72 -1.49 -13.40 -0.97
N MET A 73 -1.36 -12.12 -1.32
CA MET A 73 -0.11 -11.55 -1.81
C MET A 73 0.22 -10.30 -1.00
N GLU A 74 1.40 -10.28 -0.40
CA GLU A 74 1.92 -9.10 0.27
C GLU A 74 2.56 -8.15 -0.76
N VAL A 75 2.24 -6.87 -0.66
CA VAL A 75 2.87 -5.82 -1.48
C VAL A 75 3.99 -5.19 -0.64
N PRO A 76 5.27 -5.49 -0.93
CA PRO A 76 6.37 -5.01 -0.10
C PRO A 76 6.59 -3.50 -0.27
N MET A 77 7.15 -2.88 0.76
CA MET A 77 7.65 -1.51 0.67
C MET A 77 8.91 -1.43 -0.20
N VAL A 78 9.26 -0.22 -0.64
CA VAL A 78 10.52 0.08 -1.30
C VAL A 78 11.60 0.15 -0.23
N THR A 79 12.46 -0.86 -0.17
CA THR A 79 13.48 -1.02 0.86
C THR A 79 14.92 -0.97 0.32
N THR A 80 15.12 -1.20 -0.98
CA THR A 80 16.46 -1.29 -1.56
C THR A 80 16.86 -0.02 -2.30
N PRO A 81 18.12 0.43 -2.21
CA PRO A 81 18.62 1.55 -3.01
C PRO A 81 18.41 1.35 -4.51
N ALA A 82 18.55 0.12 -5.00
CA ALA A 82 18.30 -0.22 -6.40
C ALA A 82 16.84 0.06 -6.80
N ALA A 83 15.87 -0.31 -5.97
CA ALA A 83 14.46 -0.01 -6.23
C ALA A 83 14.19 1.50 -6.19
N VAL A 84 14.77 2.24 -5.25
CA VAL A 84 14.64 3.71 -5.20
C VAL A 84 15.19 4.35 -6.48
N LYS A 85 16.39 3.95 -6.93
CA LYS A 85 16.96 4.43 -8.20
C LYS A 85 16.04 4.15 -9.38
N MET A 86 15.55 2.92 -9.50
CA MET A 86 14.65 2.52 -10.59
C MET A 86 13.35 3.33 -10.60
N LEU A 87 12.87 3.74 -9.43
CA LEU A 87 11.62 4.50 -9.28
C LEU A 87 11.80 6.01 -9.51
N LEU A 88 12.99 6.56 -9.23
CA LEU A 88 13.28 7.98 -9.35
C LEU A 88 13.95 8.36 -10.67
N TYR A 89 14.91 7.56 -11.14
CA TYR A 89 15.73 7.91 -12.31
C TYR A 89 14.90 8.08 -13.57
N GLY A 90 15.12 9.17 -14.30
CA GLY A 90 14.39 9.50 -15.52
C GLY A 90 13.04 10.18 -15.29
N ARG A 91 12.67 10.46 -14.03
CA ARG A 91 11.56 11.36 -13.70
C ARG A 91 12.00 12.81 -13.82
N ASP A 92 11.00 13.69 -13.91
CA ASP A 92 11.22 15.14 -13.90
C ASP A 92 11.95 15.57 -12.61
N GLY A 93 13.07 16.26 -12.77
CA GLY A 93 14.00 16.63 -11.70
C GLY A 93 14.88 15.51 -11.14
N TYR A 94 14.93 14.33 -11.77
CA TYR A 94 15.75 13.20 -11.35
C TYR A 94 16.53 12.62 -12.55
N THR A 95 17.25 13.49 -13.25
CA THR A 95 18.08 13.12 -14.41
C THR A 95 19.56 12.93 -14.03
N ASN A 96 20.00 13.60 -12.97
CA ASN A 96 21.35 13.44 -12.43
C ASN A 96 21.49 12.11 -11.64
N GLU A 97 22.10 11.10 -12.26
CA GLU A 97 22.31 9.78 -11.65
C GLU A 97 23.10 9.86 -10.33
N GLY A 98 24.05 10.80 -10.20
CA GLY A 98 24.84 10.99 -8.99
C GLY A 98 24.00 11.45 -7.80
N GLU A 99 23.05 12.36 -8.01
CA GLU A 99 22.12 12.80 -6.97
C GLU A 99 21.10 11.71 -6.62
N VAL A 100 20.59 10.98 -7.62
CA VAL A 100 19.68 9.85 -7.39
C VAL A 100 20.37 8.73 -6.61
N ASP A 101 21.63 8.43 -6.88
CA ASP A 101 22.42 7.44 -6.13
C ASP A 101 22.64 7.86 -4.67
N LYS A 102 22.91 9.14 -4.41
CA LYS A 102 22.99 9.67 -3.05
C LYS A 102 21.66 9.52 -2.32
N ILE A 103 20.54 9.93 -2.93
CA ILE A 103 19.20 9.79 -2.33
C ILE A 103 18.93 8.32 -1.98
N ALA A 104 19.17 7.41 -2.92
CA ALA A 104 18.92 5.98 -2.74
C ALA A 104 19.76 5.36 -1.62
N LYS A 105 21.00 5.82 -1.42
CA LYS A 105 21.89 5.36 -0.34
C LYS A 105 21.60 6.03 1.01
N SER A 106 21.09 7.26 0.99
CA SER A 106 20.78 8.03 2.20
C SER A 106 19.39 7.74 2.77
N LEU A 107 18.51 7.08 2.03
CA LEU A 107 17.21 6.65 2.52
C LEU A 107 17.36 5.49 3.51
N ASP A 108 17.04 5.75 4.78
CA ASP A 108 17.19 4.82 5.92
C ASP A 108 15.85 4.24 6.39
N MET A 109 14.79 4.38 5.59
CA MET A 109 13.45 3.93 5.94
C MET A 109 12.71 3.34 4.74
N ASP A 110 11.80 2.43 5.05
CA ASP A 110 10.93 1.81 4.07
C ASP A 110 9.81 2.75 3.64
N LEU A 111 9.64 2.92 2.33
CA LEU A 111 8.61 3.79 1.76
C LEU A 111 7.68 3.01 0.84
N GLY A 112 6.38 3.29 0.95
CA GLY A 112 5.46 2.94 -0.13
C GLY A 112 5.76 3.77 -1.37
N VAL A 113 5.56 3.18 -2.55
CA VAL A 113 5.85 3.83 -3.85
C VAL A 113 5.15 5.19 -3.96
N ASN A 114 3.88 5.29 -3.58
CA ASN A 114 3.14 6.56 -3.60
C ASN A 114 3.74 7.62 -2.66
N THR A 115 4.23 7.22 -1.48
CA THR A 115 4.90 8.14 -0.55
C THR A 115 6.20 8.64 -1.16
N LEU A 116 7.00 7.75 -1.76
CA LEU A 116 8.23 8.13 -2.45
C LEU A 116 7.95 9.14 -3.57
N PHE A 117 6.89 8.92 -4.35
CA PHE A 117 6.49 9.82 -5.43
C PHE A 117 5.96 11.16 -4.94
N MET A 118 5.19 11.17 -3.85
CA MET A 118 4.75 12.41 -3.21
C MET A 118 5.95 13.22 -2.72
N LEU A 119 6.91 12.56 -2.04
CA LEU A 119 8.14 13.21 -1.57
C LEU A 119 8.99 13.71 -2.74
N SER A 120 9.04 12.97 -3.84
CA SER A 120 9.81 13.38 -5.02
C SER A 120 9.24 14.64 -5.65
N GLU A 121 7.93 14.70 -5.79
CA GLU A 121 7.24 15.88 -6.33
C GLU A 121 7.40 17.09 -5.40
N LEU A 122 7.29 16.87 -4.09
CA LEU A 122 7.47 17.94 -3.11
C LEU A 122 8.92 18.44 -3.11
N ALA A 123 9.91 17.56 -3.18
CA ALA A 123 11.32 17.93 -3.26
C ALA A 123 11.66 18.73 -4.53
N ARG A 124 11.01 18.40 -5.66
CA ARG A 124 11.12 19.16 -6.91
C ARG A 124 10.66 20.60 -6.77
N GLN A 125 9.56 20.85 -6.07
CA GLN A 125 9.05 22.22 -5.83
C GLN A 125 10.00 23.08 -4.99
N TYR A 126 10.85 22.46 -4.17
CA TYR A 126 11.85 23.14 -3.35
C TYR A 126 13.26 23.11 -3.95
N ALA A 127 13.44 22.50 -5.12
CA ALA A 127 14.73 22.41 -5.77
C ALA A 127 15.15 23.81 -6.29
N PRO A 128 16.43 24.18 -6.12
CA PRO A 128 16.94 25.47 -6.59
C PRO A 128 17.19 25.50 -8.11
N GLY A 129 17.09 24.37 -8.80
CA GLY A 129 17.34 24.22 -10.23
C GLY A 129 16.59 23.02 -10.80
N ASP A 130 16.97 22.59 -12.00
CA ASP A 130 16.25 21.58 -12.77
C ASP A 130 16.26 20.19 -12.11
N ASP A 131 17.41 19.76 -11.57
CA ASP A 131 17.52 18.51 -10.81
C ASP A 131 17.37 18.73 -9.30
N VAL A 132 16.81 17.73 -8.61
CA VAL A 132 16.63 17.71 -7.16
C VAL A 132 17.92 17.26 -6.47
N PRO A 133 18.58 18.13 -5.68
CA PRO A 133 19.73 17.73 -4.87
C PRO A 133 19.29 16.77 -3.76
N CYS A 134 20.16 15.83 -3.40
CA CYS A 134 19.93 14.88 -2.32
C CYS A 134 19.57 15.59 -1.00
N ASP A 135 20.27 16.67 -0.66
CA ASP A 135 19.98 17.44 0.57
C ASP A 135 18.57 18.03 0.58
N THR A 136 18.06 18.48 -0.58
CA THR A 136 16.68 18.98 -0.71
C THR A 136 15.67 17.85 -0.50
N PHE A 137 15.90 16.69 -1.10
CA PHE A 137 15.05 15.53 -0.91
C PHE A 137 15.03 15.08 0.55
N MET A 138 16.21 14.96 1.18
CA MET A 138 16.32 14.56 2.59
C MET A 138 15.71 15.60 3.53
N ARG A 139 15.78 16.89 3.20
CA ARG A 139 15.07 17.95 3.94
C ARG A 139 13.56 17.74 3.89
N VAL A 140 13.00 17.48 2.72
CA VAL A 140 11.55 17.20 2.57
C VAL A 140 11.15 15.91 3.28
N LEU A 141 11.98 14.87 3.21
CA LEU A 141 11.76 13.62 3.94
C LEU A 141 11.65 13.86 5.45
N ARG A 142 12.48 14.75 6.03
CA ARG A 142 12.45 15.10 7.46
C ARG A 142 11.23 15.93 7.86
N LEU A 143 10.60 16.64 6.93
CA LEU A 143 9.34 17.37 7.19
C LEU A 143 8.12 16.45 7.26
N ARG A 144 8.26 15.20 6.80
CA ARG A 144 7.22 14.19 6.91
C ARG A 144 6.96 13.87 8.38
N ALA A 145 5.71 14.03 8.82
CA ALA A 145 5.30 13.50 10.11
C ALA A 145 5.52 11.97 10.13
N PRO A 146 6.11 11.40 11.18
CA PRO A 146 6.26 9.96 11.28
C PRO A 146 4.88 9.32 11.13
N ARG A 147 4.75 8.31 10.27
CA ARG A 147 3.56 7.45 10.27
C ARG A 147 3.51 6.89 11.69
N LYS A 148 2.46 7.19 12.47
CA LYS A 148 2.28 6.60 13.81
C LYS A 148 2.55 5.10 13.65
N ALA A 149 3.61 4.61 14.29
CA ALA A 149 3.97 3.21 14.23
C ALA A 149 2.72 2.42 14.60
N ALA A 150 2.34 1.46 13.75
CA ALA A 150 1.47 0.40 14.20
C ALA A 150 2.18 -0.21 15.41
N HIS A 151 1.57 -0.05 16.58
CA HIS A 151 2.14 -0.40 17.85
C HIS A 151 2.21 -1.94 17.89
N ASP A 152 3.37 -2.51 17.56
CA ASP A 152 3.75 -3.90 17.89
C ASP A 152 3.90 -4.05 19.41
N SER A 153 2.85 -3.75 20.16
CA SER A 153 2.82 -3.89 21.62
C SER A 153 1.45 -4.31 22.10
N LEU A 154 0.97 -5.43 21.58
CA LEU A 154 0.00 -6.29 22.28
C LEU A 154 0.48 -7.76 22.28
N GLN A 155 1.80 -7.98 22.34
CA GLN A 155 2.34 -9.15 23.03
C GLN A 155 2.64 -8.71 24.46
N GLY A 156 1.73 -9.00 25.39
CA GLY A 156 1.89 -8.62 26.79
C GLY A 156 0.59 -8.53 27.58
N PHE A 157 -0.32 -9.48 27.38
CA PHE A 157 -1.32 -9.83 28.38
C PHE A 157 -1.50 -11.35 28.30
N GLU A 158 -0.67 -12.07 29.05
CA GLU A 158 -1.09 -13.31 29.71
C GLU A 158 -2.11 -12.97 30.81
#